data_AF-A0A7S1URU7-F1
#
_entry.id   AF-A0A7S1URU7-F1
#
_cell.length_a   1.000
_cell.length_b   1.000
_cell.length_c   1.000
_cell.angle_alpha   90.00
_cell.angle_beta   90.00
_cell.angle_gamma   90.00
#
_symmetry.space_group_name_H-M   'P 1'
#
loop_
_entity.id
_entity.type
_entity.pdbx_description
1 polymer ?
#
loop_
_entity_poly.entity_id
_entity_poly.type
_entity_poly.pdbx_seq_one_letter_code
_entity_poly.pdbx_strand_id
1 'polypeptide(L)'
;MVEVLPDVYFDKHYDDDIPGLLLDDLRVAELHQRKGVATAMLKLVERDIIELAELMDLARRHRKLTGGERVVSMTTIELRLCSVNSRQALCFYRRMGFQKEPWLSSRNGKKQLFLTLLI
;
A
#
# COMPACT_ATOMS: atom_id res chain seq x y z
N MET A 1 16.85 22.75 -19.41
CA MET A 1 15.69 23.40 -18.76
C MET A 1 15.39 22.58 -17.51
N VAL A 2 15.76 23.08 -16.34
CA VAL A 2 15.52 22.39 -15.06
C VAL A 2 14.18 22.90 -14.54
N GLU A 3 13.13 22.10 -14.66
CA GLU A 3 11.85 22.41 -14.01
C GLU A 3 12.03 22.21 -12.50
N VAL A 4 12.26 23.32 -11.80
CA VAL A 4 12.12 23.39 -10.36
C VAL A 4 10.63 23.50 -10.07
N LEU A 5 10.03 22.40 -9.63
CA LEU A 5 8.66 22.38 -9.13
C LEU A 5 8.67 22.64 -7.61
N PRO A 6 7.64 23.34 -7.10
CA PRO A 6 7.68 24.04 -5.81
C PRO A 6 7.76 23.07 -4.62
N ASP A 7 8.34 23.59 -3.53
CA ASP A 7 8.30 22.98 -2.20
C ASP A 7 6.85 22.88 -1.73
N VAL A 8 6.23 21.72 -1.95
CA VAL A 8 4.96 21.40 -1.32
C VAL A 8 5.27 20.57 -0.08
N TYR A 9 5.31 21.26 1.05
CA TYR A 9 5.12 20.65 2.37
C TYR A 9 3.70 20.07 2.42
N PHE A 10 3.59 18.75 2.48
CA PHE A 10 2.40 18.10 3.01
C PHE A 10 2.72 17.66 4.42
N ASP A 11 2.57 18.57 5.36
CA ASP A 11 2.20 18.19 6.71
C ASP A 11 0.69 17.87 6.65
N LYS A 12 0.38 16.65 6.21
CA LYS A 12 -0.96 16.11 6.32
C LYS A 12 -0.87 15.06 7.42
N HIS A 13 -1.55 15.36 8.52
CA HIS A 13 -2.28 14.36 9.29
C HIS A 13 -2.83 13.32 8.30
N TYR A 14 -2.08 12.24 8.07
CA TYR A 14 -2.67 11.03 7.55
C TYR A 14 -3.61 10.61 8.66
N ASP A 15 -4.91 10.59 8.38
CA ASP A 15 -5.89 10.06 9.30
C ASP A 15 -5.32 8.75 9.86
N ASP A 16 -5.10 8.69 11.18
CA ASP A 16 -4.67 7.49 11.91
C ASP A 16 -5.72 6.35 11.80
N ASP A 17 -6.77 6.55 10.99
CA ASP A 17 -7.97 5.75 10.83
C ASP A 17 -7.96 4.83 9.61
N ILE A 18 -6.87 4.69 8.85
CA ILE A 18 -6.75 3.64 7.82
C ILE A 18 -5.55 2.74 8.12
N PRO A 19 -5.76 1.46 8.48
CA PRO A 19 -4.65 0.53 8.66
C PRO A 19 -3.94 0.33 7.31
N GLY A 20 -2.64 0.58 7.32
CA GLY A 20 -1.77 0.42 6.15
C GLY A 20 -0.85 -0.79 6.29
N LEU A 21 -0.66 -1.51 5.19
CA LEU A 21 0.34 -2.58 5.06
C LEU A 21 1.42 -2.15 4.08
N LEU A 22 2.67 -2.48 4.41
CA LEU A 22 3.81 -2.19 3.55
C LEU A 22 4.29 -3.47 2.89
N LEU A 23 4.27 -3.52 1.56
CA LEU A 23 4.94 -4.56 0.79
C LEU A 23 6.36 -4.07 0.44
N ASP A 24 7.35 -4.72 1.05
CA ASP A 24 8.76 -4.29 0.96
C ASP A 24 9.40 -4.70 -0.37
N ASP A 25 9.29 -5.98 -0.76
CA ASP A 25 9.88 -6.48 -2.00
C ASP A 25 9.06 -7.63 -2.61
N LEU A 26 9.00 -7.67 -3.95
CA LEU A 26 8.40 -8.75 -4.72
C LEU A 26 9.34 -9.11 -5.86
N ARG A 27 10.00 -10.26 -5.76
CA ARG A 27 10.95 -10.75 -6.76
C ARG A 27 10.46 -12.01 -7.42
N VAL A 28 10.60 -12.06 -8.74
CA VAL A 28 10.36 -13.26 -9.55
C VAL A 28 11.67 -13.66 -10.21
N ALA A 29 12.09 -14.91 -10.00
CA ALA A 29 13.26 -15.48 -10.65
C ALA A 29 13.17 -15.31 -12.17
N GLU A 30 14.29 -15.00 -12.83
CA GLU A 30 14.32 -14.63 -14.25
C GLU A 30 13.63 -15.65 -15.16
N LEU A 31 13.85 -16.94 -14.91
CA LEU A 31 13.23 -18.04 -15.66
C LEU A 31 11.68 -18.11 -15.55
N HIS A 32 11.09 -17.38 -14.60
CA HIS A 32 9.65 -17.29 -14.36
C HIS A 32 9.06 -15.91 -14.65
N GLN A 33 9.88 -14.94 -15.07
CA GLN A 33 9.38 -13.63 -15.46
C GLN A 33 8.46 -13.73 -16.69
N ARG A 34 7.49 -12.82 -16.77
CA ARG A 34 6.46 -12.76 -17.83
C ARG A 34 5.53 -13.99 -17.92
N LYS A 35 5.55 -14.89 -16.92
CA LYS A 35 4.63 -16.04 -16.82
C LYS A 35 3.46 -15.82 -15.85
N GLY A 36 3.15 -14.56 -15.53
CA GLY A 36 2.05 -14.22 -14.60
C GLY A 36 2.34 -14.47 -13.12
N VAL A 37 3.53 -14.97 -12.75
CA VAL A 37 3.87 -15.30 -11.35
C VAL A 37 3.74 -14.09 -10.41
N ALA A 38 4.28 -12.93 -10.78
CA ALA A 38 4.16 -11.72 -9.97
C ALA A 38 2.69 -11.30 -9.77
N THR A 39 1.86 -11.43 -10.81
CA THR A 39 0.41 -11.15 -10.73
C THR A 39 -0.27 -12.10 -9.77
N ALA A 40 0.01 -13.40 -9.88
CA ALA A 40 -0.57 -14.40 -8.98
C ALA A 40 -0.16 -14.15 -7.52
N MET A 41 1.12 -13.87 -7.25
CA MET A 41 1.60 -13.53 -5.91
C MET A 41 0.88 -12.30 -5.34
N LEU A 42 0.73 -11.24 -6.14
CA LEU A 42 0.06 -10.03 -5.68
C LEU A 42 -1.44 -10.27 -5.40
N LYS A 43 -2.10 -11.11 -6.19
CA LYS A 43 -3.50 -11.51 -5.93
C LYS A 43 -3.66 -12.35 -4.66
N LEU A 44 -2.68 -13.19 -4.34
CA LEU A 44 -2.67 -13.91 -3.06
C LEU A 44 -2.50 -12.93 -1.89
N VAL A 45 -1.57 -11.99 -2.01
CA VAL A 45 -1.38 -10.93 -1.00
C VAL A 45 -2.66 -10.12 -0.81
N GLU A 46 -3.30 -9.66 -1.89
CA GLU A 46 -4.59 -8.94 -1.79
C GLU A 46 -5.66 -9.76 -1.06
N ARG A 47 -5.76 -11.06 -1.34
CA ARG A 47 -6.71 -11.96 -0.66
C ARG A 47 -6.43 -12.07 0.84
N ASP A 48 -5.17 -12.29 1.20
CA ASP A 48 -4.76 -12.44 2.60
C ASP A 48 -4.96 -11.13 3.38
N ILE A 49 -4.80 -9.98 2.72
CA ILE A 49 -5.08 -8.66 3.30
C ILE A 49 -6.57 -8.49 3.59
N ILE A 50 -7.45 -8.89 2.67
CA ILE A 50 -8.90 -8.85 2.88
C ILE A 50 -9.30 -9.73 4.07
N GLU A 51 -8.77 -10.96 4.12
CA GLU A 51 -9.02 -11.89 5.23
C GLU A 51 -8.53 -11.31 6.57
N LEU A 52 -7.35 -10.69 6.58
CA LEU A 52 -6.83 -9.98 7.75
C LEU A 52 -7.74 -8.81 8.17
N ALA A 53 -8.27 -8.04 7.22
CA ALA A 53 -9.20 -6.94 7.49
C ALA A 53 -10.45 -7.44 8.24
N GLU A 54 -11.03 -8.53 7.77
CA GLU A 54 -12.22 -9.15 8.37
C GLU A 54 -11.93 -9.64 9.79
N LEU A 55 -10.78 -10.28 10.01
CA LEU A 55 -10.36 -10.75 11.34
C LEU A 55 -10.10 -9.58 12.30
N MET A 56 -9.46 -8.51 11.83
CA MET A 56 -9.24 -7.29 12.61
C MET A 56 -10.56 -6.63 13.00
N ASP A 57 -11.51 -6.53 12.07
CA ASP A 57 -12.83 -5.99 12.35
C ASP A 57 -13.62 -6.86 13.35
N LEU A 58 -13.55 -8.18 13.22
CA LEU A 58 -14.15 -9.13 14.16
C LEU A 58 -13.55 -8.98 15.58
N ALA A 59 -12.22 -8.94 15.68
CA ALA A 59 -11.52 -8.76 16.96
C ALA A 59 -11.92 -7.44 17.64
N ARG A 60 -12.08 -6.36 16.85
CA ARG A 60 -12.52 -5.05 17.36
C ARG A 60 -13.97 -5.09 17.84
N ARG A 61 -14.87 -5.74 17.10
CA ARG A 61 -16.27 -5.94 17.54
C ARG A 61 -16.34 -6.71 18.85
N HIS A 62 -15.56 -7.78 19.01
CA HIS A 62 -15.47 -8.53 20.27
C HIS A 62 -14.97 -7.68 21.45
N ARG A 63 -13.93 -6.86 21.25
CA ARG A 63 -13.44 -5.94 22.30
C ARG A 63 -14.43 -4.83 22.68
N LYS A 64 -15.33 -4.44 21.78
CA LYS A 64 -16.26 -3.32 21.99
C LYS A 64 -17.65 -3.73 22.47
N LEU A 65 -18.03 -5.01 22.34
CA LEU A 65 -19.18 -5.59 23.06
C LEU A 65 -19.03 -5.45 24.59
N THR A 66 -17.81 -5.31 25.10
CA THR A 66 -17.51 -5.01 26.51
C THR A 66 -17.50 -3.51 26.86
N GLY A 67 -17.64 -2.57 25.89
CA GLY A 67 -17.38 -1.14 26.10
C GLY A 67 -18.40 -0.14 25.51
N GLY A 68 -19.42 -0.57 24.76
CA GLY A 68 -20.58 0.28 24.41
C GLY A 68 -20.38 1.34 23.31
N GLU A 69 -19.26 1.36 22.59
CA GLU A 69 -18.99 2.35 21.53
C GLU A 69 -19.43 1.91 20.12
N ARG A 70 -19.83 2.90 19.30
CA ARG A 70 -20.24 2.73 17.89
C ARG A 70 -19.02 2.33 17.04
N VAL A 71 -19.13 1.23 16.30
CA VAL A 71 -18.03 0.68 15.47
C VAL A 71 -18.18 1.18 14.03
N VAL A 72 -17.22 1.97 13.53
CA VAL A 72 -17.11 2.30 12.09
C VAL A 72 -16.37 1.17 11.41
N SER A 73 -17.05 0.35 10.60
CA SER A 73 -16.45 -0.76 9.85
C SER A 73 -15.21 -0.29 9.08
N MET A 74 -14.06 -0.94 9.30
CA MET A 74 -12.87 -0.68 8.50
C MET A 74 -12.92 -1.62 7.32
N THR A 75 -13.50 -1.14 6.22
CA THR A 75 -13.62 -1.92 4.98
C THR A 75 -12.46 -1.70 4.02
N THR A 76 -11.57 -0.76 4.31
CA THR A 76 -10.51 -0.35 3.39
C THR A 76 -9.15 -0.48 4.06
N ILE A 77 -8.27 -1.24 3.43
CA ILE A 77 -6.86 -1.34 3.81
C ILE A 77 -6.01 -0.70 2.73
N GLU A 78 -5.02 0.08 3.14
CA GLU A 78 -4.07 0.66 2.21
C GLU A 78 -2.84 -0.24 2.07
N LEU A 79 -2.59 -0.75 0.87
CA LEU A 79 -1.35 -1.44 0.54
C LEU A 79 -0.36 -0.46 -0.09
N ARG A 80 0.78 -0.26 0.58
CA ARG A 80 1.86 0.64 0.16
C ARG A 80 3.04 -0.14 -0.39
N LEU A 81 3.65 0.37 -1.46
CA LEU A 81 4.93 -0.10 -2.00
C LEU A 81 5.99 0.98 -1.84
N CYS A 82 7.16 0.59 -1.33
CA CYS A 82 8.32 1.46 -1.25
C CYS A 82 9.28 1.20 -2.42
N SER A 83 9.86 2.28 -2.97
CA SER A 83 11.09 2.21 -3.77
C SER A 83 11.02 1.34 -5.04
N VAL A 84 9.99 1.55 -5.87
CA VAL A 84 9.90 0.89 -7.18
C VAL A 84 11.09 1.29 -8.07
N ASN A 85 12.04 0.37 -8.22
CA ASN A 85 13.38 0.63 -8.74
C ASN A 85 13.51 0.56 -10.28
N SER A 86 12.45 0.20 -11.00
CA SER A 86 12.48 0.11 -12.46
C SER A 86 11.18 0.59 -13.11
N ARG A 87 11.30 1.14 -14.32
CA ARG A 87 10.13 1.53 -15.13
C ARG A 87 9.22 0.34 -15.43
N GLN A 88 9.79 -0.86 -15.59
CA GLN A 88 9.04 -2.08 -15.84
C GLN A 88 8.18 -2.46 -14.63
N ALA A 89 8.76 -2.43 -13.41
CA ALA A 89 8.01 -2.66 -12.18
C ALA A 89 6.93 -1.60 -11.97
N LEU A 90 7.23 -0.32 -12.23
CA LEU A 90 6.25 0.76 -12.13
C LEU A 90 5.05 0.54 -13.08
N CYS A 91 5.32 0.19 -14.34
CA CYS A 91 4.25 -0.12 -15.29
C CYS A 91 3.45 -1.35 -14.87
N PHE A 92 4.10 -2.37 -14.31
CA PHE A 92 3.43 -3.55 -13.76
C PHE A 92 2.48 -3.17 -12.62
N TYR A 93 2.95 -2.47 -11.59
CA TYR A 93 2.10 -2.09 -10.45
C TYR A 93 0.96 -1.16 -10.86
N ARG A 94 1.18 -0.21 -11.77
CA ARG A 94 0.08 0.62 -12.30
C ARG A 94 -1.00 -0.19 -13.02
N ARG A 95 -0.63 -1.26 -13.74
CA ARG A 95 -1.60 -2.18 -14.35
C ARG A 95 -2.37 -3.00 -13.32
N MET A 96 -1.79 -3.20 -12.14
CA MET A 96 -2.44 -3.85 -11.01
C MET A 96 -3.36 -2.91 -10.21
N GLY A 97 -3.49 -1.65 -10.63
CA GLY A 97 -4.38 -0.67 -9.98
C GLY A 97 -3.69 0.25 -8.98
N PHE A 98 -2.38 0.09 -8.77
CA PHE A 98 -1.63 0.98 -7.89
C PHE A 98 -1.60 2.40 -8.44
N GLN A 99 -1.89 3.36 -7.57
CA GLN A 99 -1.81 4.78 -7.83
C GLN A 99 -0.48 5.33 -7.36
N LYS A 100 0.00 6.36 -8.05
CA LYS A 100 1.24 7.04 -7.68
C LYS A 100 0.93 8.10 -6.63
N GLU A 101 1.57 7.99 -5.49
CA GLU A 101 1.54 9.03 -4.46
C GLU A 101 2.56 10.15 -4.76
N PRO A 102 2.40 11.33 -4.12
CA PRO A 102 3.44 12.33 -4.07
C PRO A 102 4.77 11.74 -3.59
N TRP A 103 5.88 12.31 -4.06
CA TRP A 103 7.20 11.93 -3.57
C TRP A 103 7.31 12.24 -2.09
N LEU A 104 7.59 11.23 -1.27
CA LEU A 104 7.92 11.45 0.14
C LEU A 104 9.44 11.39 0.31
N SER A 105 9.95 12.32 1.11
CA SER A 105 11.32 12.32 1.56
C SER A 105 11.46 11.28 2.66
N SER A 106 12.25 10.23 2.43
CA SER A 106 12.62 9.31 3.51
C SER A 106 13.42 10.06 4.60
N ARG A 107 13.47 9.51 5.82
CA ARG A 107 14.30 10.04 6.93
C ARG A 107 15.77 10.23 6.55
N ASN A 108 16.26 9.55 5.51
CA ASN A 108 17.64 9.61 5.04
C ASN A 108 17.83 10.60 3.88
N GLY A 109 16.84 11.46 3.61
CA GLY A 109 16.88 12.46 2.53
C GLY A 109 16.70 11.87 1.11
N LYS A 110 16.53 10.55 0.97
CA LYS A 110 16.26 9.91 -0.32
C LYS A 110 14.80 10.09 -0.69
N LYS A 111 14.54 10.58 -1.90
CA LYS A 111 13.19 10.58 -2.50
C LYS A 111 12.78 9.14 -2.79
N GLN A 112 11.68 8.72 -2.20
CA GLN A 112 11.09 7.41 -2.44
C GLN A 112 9.79 7.57 -3.20
N LEU A 113 9.61 6.74 -4.22
CA LEU A 113 8.34 6.63 -4.92
C LEU A 113 7.46 5.67 -4.11
N PHE A 114 6.33 6.20 -3.65
CA PHE A 114 5.30 5.42 -3.01
C PHE A 114 4.21 5.11 -4.03
N LEU A 115 3.78 3.86 -4.05
CA LEU A 115 2.57 3.46 -4.75
C LEU A 115 1.58 2.92 -3.74
N THR A 116 0.31 3.25 -3.94
CA THR A 116 -0.78 2.89 -3.03
C THR A 116 -1.85 2.12 -3.79
N LEU A 117 -2.41 1.10 -3.14
CA LEU A 117 -3.60 0.40 -3.59
C LEU A 117 -4.56 0.35 -2.42
N LEU A 118 -5.75 0.92 -2.60
CA LEU A 118 -6.86 0.75 -1.66
C LEU A 118 -7.54 -0.57 -1.97
N ILE A 119 -7.54 -1.46 -0.99
CA ILE A 119 -8.18 -2.78 -1.03
C ILE A 119 -9.45 -2.71 -0.19
#